data_AF-A0AAF1ARQ1-F1
#
_entry.id   AF-A0AAF1ARQ1-F1
#
_cell.length_a   1.000
_cell.length_b   1.000
_cell.length_c   1.000
_cell.angle_alpha   90.00
_cell.angle_beta   90.00
_cell.angle_gamma   90.00
#
_symmetry.space_group_name_H-M   'P 1'
#
loop_
_entity.id
_entity.type
_entity.pdbx_description
1 polymer ?
#
loop_
_entity_poly.entity_id
_entity_poly.type
_entity_poly.pdbx_seq_one_letter_code
_entity_poly.pdbx_strand_id
1 'polypeptide(L)'
;MAFHIKSLIFFSVLIGCICVSQSDYLFNVCGSNGNYTNNSVYKTNLDKAFDNLLFAANTSNSGFYNASFGEESNRVYTLVLCRGDVQPDICRSCVKDSINMLKEQCPHQKEADEWYQECLLRYSNTSILNTLVTEPTRMHSGTVASDKAQFNQDLRDMLDNLKAQAIQQKFATAKQTTQDRTIYGLMQCTPDLSSTQCSNCLDKAIENIPTCCSGRTGGQVLKPSCRLRFEIGPFYDGTPSVDIQTPSAKQPPAGKLRTTFAYFWIDNAICNMFNFFYFLFFCSSWHR
;
A
#
# COMPACT_ATOMS: atom_id res chain seq x y z
N MET A 1 32.44 16.35 -57.58
CA MET A 1 33.43 15.85 -56.59
C MET A 1 33.49 16.84 -55.44
N ALA A 2 33.35 16.54 -54.16
CA ALA A 2 32.65 15.50 -53.41
C ALA A 2 32.43 16.16 -52.04
N PHE A 3 31.16 16.31 -51.62
CA PHE A 3 30.81 16.79 -50.28
C PHE A 3 31.08 15.65 -49.29
N HIS A 4 31.97 15.87 -48.32
CA HIS A 4 32.13 14.98 -47.16
C HIS A 4 31.97 15.78 -45.87
N ILE A 5 30.71 15.99 -45.47
CA ILE A 5 30.36 16.35 -44.10
C ILE A 5 30.26 15.02 -43.34
N LYS A 6 31.31 14.67 -42.58
CA LYS A 6 31.25 13.58 -41.62
C LYS A 6 30.45 14.06 -40.41
N SER A 7 29.14 13.84 -40.43
CA SER A 7 28.27 13.99 -39.26
C SER A 7 28.65 12.91 -38.24
N LEU A 8 29.36 13.30 -37.19
CA LEU A 8 29.59 12.47 -36.00
C LEU A 8 28.30 12.52 -35.17
N ILE A 9 27.46 11.51 -35.33
CA ILE A 9 26.33 11.25 -34.44
C ILE A 9 26.90 10.85 -33.09
N PHE A 10 26.91 11.78 -32.14
CA PHE A 10 27.17 11.51 -30.73
C PHE A 10 25.92 10.80 -30.19
N PHE A 11 25.86 9.47 -30.34
CA PHE A 11 24.85 8.66 -29.66
C PHE A 11 25.19 8.69 -28.16
N SER A 12 24.68 9.70 -27.45
CA SER A 12 24.66 9.70 -25.99
C SER A 12 23.79 8.54 -25.57
N VAL A 13 24.39 7.39 -25.28
CA VAL A 13 23.72 6.29 -24.61
C VAL A 13 23.42 6.82 -23.21
N LEU A 14 22.25 7.41 -23.02
CA LEU A 14 21.60 7.51 -21.74
C LEU A 14 21.36 6.07 -21.31
N ILE A 15 22.38 5.45 -20.71
CA ILE A 15 22.22 4.30 -19.85
C ILE A 15 21.45 4.87 -18.66
N GLY A 16 20.13 4.99 -18.83
CA GLY A 16 19.23 5.16 -17.71
C GLY A 16 19.55 4.01 -16.78
N CYS A 17 20.09 4.33 -15.61
CA CYS A 17 20.20 3.37 -14.53
C CYS A 17 18.77 2.91 -14.28
N ILE A 18 18.40 1.76 -14.83
CA ILE A 18 17.14 1.12 -14.47
C ILE A 18 17.35 0.78 -13.01
N CYS A 19 16.75 1.56 -12.12
CA CYS A 19 16.59 1.16 -10.75
C CYS A 19 15.82 -0.16 -10.80
N VAL A 20 16.53 -1.28 -10.59
CA VAL A 20 15.86 -2.52 -10.25
C VAL A 20 15.31 -2.25 -8.86
N SER A 21 14.05 -1.83 -8.81
CA SER A 21 13.32 -1.74 -7.54
C SER A 21 13.23 -3.16 -7.02
N GLN A 22 14.08 -3.50 -6.03
CA GLN A 22 13.94 -4.74 -5.31
C GLN A 22 12.61 -4.67 -4.55
N SER A 23 11.85 -5.77 -4.54
CA SER A 23 10.59 -5.83 -3.80
C SER A 23 10.88 -5.71 -2.29
N ASP A 24 10.04 -5.02 -1.54
CA ASP A 24 10.26 -4.79 -0.10
C ASP A 24 9.86 -6.02 0.72
N TYR A 25 10.84 -6.86 1.06
CA TYR A 25 10.65 -8.07 1.86
C TYR A 25 10.11 -7.75 3.27
N LEU A 26 9.11 -8.50 3.73
CA LEU A 26 8.56 -8.37 5.09
C LEU A 26 8.92 -9.55 5.97
N PHE A 27 8.47 -10.76 5.58
CA PHE A 27 8.59 -11.94 6.42
C PHE A 27 8.31 -13.23 5.63
N ASN A 28 8.94 -14.34 6.00
CA ASN A 28 8.57 -15.68 5.54
C ASN A 28 8.41 -16.66 6.72
N VAL A 29 7.58 -17.67 6.54
CA VAL A 29 7.40 -18.78 7.45
C VAL A 29 7.54 -20.08 6.67
N CYS A 30 8.54 -20.87 7.03
CA CYS A 30 8.65 -22.24 6.55
C CYS A 30 7.82 -23.12 7.48
N GLY A 31 6.89 -23.90 6.94
CA GLY A 31 6.04 -24.74 7.76
C GLY A 31 6.68 -26.06 8.15
N SER A 32 5.95 -26.82 8.95
CA SER A 32 6.42 -28.05 9.59
C SER A 32 5.74 -29.30 9.04
N ASN A 33 4.89 -29.19 8.03
CA ASN A 33 4.15 -30.30 7.43
C ASN A 33 5.00 -31.17 6.49
N GLY A 34 6.18 -31.55 6.96
CA GLY A 34 7.12 -32.43 6.29
C GLY A 34 8.13 -31.71 5.40
N ASN A 35 9.22 -32.45 5.11
CA ASN A 35 10.30 -32.01 4.25
C ASN A 35 10.37 -32.86 2.98
N TYR A 36 10.89 -32.28 1.91
CA TYR A 36 11.26 -32.96 0.68
C TYR A 36 12.79 -33.00 0.54
N THR A 37 13.30 -33.88 -0.32
CA THR A 37 14.72 -33.96 -0.68
C THR A 37 14.96 -33.35 -2.05
N ASN A 38 16.18 -32.87 -2.33
CA ASN A 38 16.52 -32.20 -3.60
C ASN A 38 16.20 -33.03 -4.86
N ASN A 39 16.29 -34.35 -4.78
CA ASN A 39 16.02 -35.27 -5.91
C ASN A 39 14.59 -35.87 -5.88
N SER A 40 13.69 -35.34 -5.06
CA SER A 40 12.33 -35.86 -4.94
C SER A 40 11.43 -35.41 -6.09
N VAL A 41 10.41 -36.22 -6.39
CA VAL A 41 9.35 -35.85 -7.34
C VAL A 41 8.61 -34.58 -6.89
N TYR A 42 8.39 -34.42 -5.58
CA TYR A 42 7.83 -33.21 -4.99
C TYR A 42 8.62 -31.95 -5.38
N LYS A 43 9.96 -31.97 -5.25
CA LYS A 43 10.81 -30.82 -5.63
C LYS A 43 10.66 -30.46 -7.11
N THR A 44 10.69 -31.45 -7.99
CA THR A 44 10.45 -31.25 -9.43
C THR A 44 9.07 -30.63 -9.70
N ASN A 45 8.04 -31.05 -8.97
CA ASN A 45 6.69 -30.47 -9.10
C ASN A 45 6.62 -29.05 -8.55
N LEU A 46 7.34 -28.73 -7.47
CA LEU A 46 7.42 -27.39 -6.91
C LEU A 46 8.12 -26.43 -7.88
N ASP A 47 9.22 -26.85 -8.51
CA ASP A 47 9.91 -26.05 -9.52
C ASP A 47 9.00 -25.76 -10.73
N LYS A 48 8.27 -26.78 -11.22
CA LYS A 48 7.27 -26.58 -12.29
C LYS A 48 6.16 -25.62 -11.89
N ALA A 49 5.70 -25.67 -10.64
CA ALA A 49 4.69 -24.76 -10.13
C ALA A 49 5.20 -23.31 -10.10
N PHE A 50 6.42 -23.10 -9.62
CA PHE A 50 7.07 -21.79 -9.63
C PHE A 50 7.29 -21.24 -11.05
N ASP A 51 7.75 -22.08 -11.98
CA ASP A 51 7.90 -21.69 -13.39
C ASP A 51 6.56 -21.28 -14.02
N ASN A 52 5.48 -22.00 -13.66
CA ASN A 52 4.13 -21.64 -14.12
C ASN A 52 3.65 -20.31 -13.55
N LEU A 53 3.91 -20.01 -12.27
CA LEU A 53 3.60 -18.72 -11.68
C LEU A 53 4.35 -17.57 -12.37
N LEU A 54 5.63 -17.76 -12.67
CA LEU A 54 6.43 -16.78 -13.43
C LEU A 54 5.86 -16.56 -14.83
N PHE A 55 5.49 -17.64 -15.53
CA PHE A 55 4.86 -17.54 -16.84
C PHE A 55 3.51 -16.81 -16.77
N ALA A 56 2.65 -17.16 -15.82
CA ALA A 56 1.36 -16.51 -15.62
C ALA A 56 1.51 -15.01 -15.33
N ALA A 57 2.43 -14.64 -14.44
CA ALA A 57 2.69 -13.23 -14.13
C ALA A 57 3.22 -12.45 -15.34
N ASN A 58 3.99 -13.08 -16.24
CA ASN A 58 4.50 -12.43 -17.45
C ASN A 58 3.45 -12.27 -18.57
N THR A 59 2.41 -13.10 -18.57
CA THR A 59 1.43 -13.16 -19.67
C THR A 59 0.07 -12.58 -19.31
N SER A 60 -0.20 -12.38 -18.02
CA SER A 60 -1.44 -11.85 -17.48
C SER A 60 -1.15 -10.73 -16.49
N ASN A 61 -2.08 -9.78 -16.39
CA ASN A 61 -2.05 -8.71 -15.40
C ASN A 61 -3.08 -8.95 -14.28
N SER A 62 -3.48 -10.20 -14.01
CA SER A 62 -4.53 -10.51 -13.04
C SER A 62 -4.13 -10.24 -11.59
N GLY A 63 -2.83 -10.22 -11.27
CA GLY A 63 -2.31 -10.02 -9.91
C GLY A 63 -2.57 -11.19 -8.95
N PHE A 64 -3.43 -12.14 -9.31
CA PHE A 64 -3.63 -13.40 -8.61
C PHE A 64 -3.34 -14.56 -9.56
N TYR A 65 -2.38 -15.40 -9.17
CA TYR A 65 -1.90 -16.54 -9.95
C TYR A 65 -1.87 -17.78 -9.06
N ASN A 66 -2.15 -18.94 -9.63
CA ASN A 66 -2.05 -20.20 -8.91
C ASN A 66 -1.60 -21.30 -9.85
N ALA A 67 -0.96 -22.32 -9.29
CA ALA A 67 -0.54 -23.50 -10.04
C ALA A 67 -0.55 -24.72 -9.13
N SER A 68 -0.88 -25.87 -9.71
CA SER A 68 -0.85 -27.16 -9.01
C SER A 68 -0.27 -28.25 -9.88
N PHE A 69 0.64 -29.03 -9.31
CA PHE A 69 1.38 -30.07 -10.02
C PHE A 69 1.54 -31.32 -9.15
N GLY A 70 1.66 -32.47 -9.79
CA GLY A 70 1.81 -33.75 -9.12
C GLY A 70 0.51 -34.32 -8.56
N GLU A 71 0.61 -35.48 -7.92
CA GLU A 71 -0.50 -36.21 -7.32
C GLU A 71 -0.06 -36.80 -5.97
N GLU A 72 -1.04 -37.12 -5.13
CA GLU A 72 -0.83 -37.78 -3.84
C GLU A 72 0.24 -37.07 -2.97
N SER A 73 1.21 -37.82 -2.43
CA SER A 73 2.29 -37.30 -1.58
C SER A 73 3.27 -36.34 -2.29
N ASN A 74 3.18 -36.22 -3.62
CA ASN A 74 3.96 -35.32 -4.46
C ASN A 74 3.14 -34.15 -5.02
N ARG A 75 1.89 -33.99 -4.58
CA ARG A 75 1.04 -32.85 -4.95
C ARG A 75 1.60 -31.57 -4.37
N VAL A 76 1.65 -30.52 -5.20
CA VAL A 76 2.02 -29.16 -4.83
C VAL A 76 0.86 -28.23 -5.19
N TYR A 77 0.53 -27.33 -4.28
CA TYR A 77 -0.32 -26.18 -4.52
C TYR A 77 0.48 -24.92 -4.30
N THR A 78 0.34 -23.96 -5.20
CA THR A 78 0.97 -22.64 -5.10
C THR A 78 -0.04 -21.56 -5.42
N LEU A 79 0.08 -20.40 -4.77
CA LEU A 79 -0.61 -19.19 -5.18
C LEU A 79 0.25 -17.96 -4.91
N VAL A 80 0.00 -16.91 -5.69
CA VAL A 80 0.53 -15.57 -5.50
C VAL A 80 -0.61 -14.58 -5.54
N LEU A 81 -0.57 -13.60 -4.63
CA LEU A 81 -1.45 -12.45 -4.64
C LEU A 81 -0.62 -11.16 -4.56
N CYS A 82 -0.58 -10.41 -5.64
CA CYS A 82 -0.09 -9.04 -5.67
C CYS A 82 -1.10 -8.08 -5.04
N ARG A 83 -0.60 -6.99 -4.47
CA ARG A 83 -1.43 -5.93 -3.89
C ARG A 83 -2.25 -5.25 -4.99
N GLY A 84 -3.51 -4.95 -4.72
CA GLY A 84 -4.47 -4.53 -5.75
C GLY A 84 -4.13 -3.20 -6.48
N ASP A 85 -3.30 -2.36 -5.87
CA ASP A 85 -2.81 -1.08 -6.43
C ASP A 85 -1.45 -1.18 -7.14
N VAL A 86 -0.79 -2.34 -7.09
CA VAL A 86 0.57 -2.52 -7.63
C VAL A 86 0.56 -2.69 -9.15
N GLN A 87 1.45 -1.98 -9.82
CA GLN A 87 1.61 -2.07 -11.27
C GLN A 87 2.06 -3.48 -11.72
N PRO A 88 1.68 -3.94 -12.93
CA PRO A 88 2.02 -5.29 -13.39
C PRO A 88 3.52 -5.61 -13.32
N ASP A 89 4.38 -4.69 -13.71
CA ASP A 89 5.84 -4.89 -13.74
C ASP A 89 6.43 -5.11 -12.33
N ILE A 90 5.88 -4.41 -11.34
CA ILE A 90 6.25 -4.56 -9.93
C ILE A 90 5.72 -5.90 -9.40
N CYS A 91 4.48 -6.26 -9.73
CA CYS A 91 3.91 -7.56 -9.38
C CYS A 91 4.75 -8.73 -9.94
N ARG A 92 5.19 -8.64 -11.21
CA ARG A 92 6.08 -9.63 -11.84
C ARG A 92 7.42 -9.74 -11.12
N SER A 93 7.99 -8.61 -10.73
CA SER A 93 9.25 -8.57 -9.97
C SER A 93 9.07 -9.23 -8.60
N CYS A 94 7.99 -8.91 -7.89
CA CYS A 94 7.67 -9.52 -6.60
C CYS A 94 7.48 -11.03 -6.67
N VAL A 95 6.81 -11.55 -7.70
CA VAL A 95 6.67 -13.00 -7.92
C VAL A 95 8.05 -13.66 -8.05
N LYS A 96 8.94 -13.07 -8.84
CA LYS A 96 10.29 -13.57 -9.07
C LYS A 96 11.14 -13.53 -7.80
N ASP A 97 11.13 -12.41 -7.10
CA ASP A 97 11.89 -12.21 -5.86
C ASP A 97 11.40 -13.18 -4.78
N SER A 98 10.08 -13.37 -4.67
CA SER A 98 9.48 -14.31 -3.70
C SER A 98 9.92 -15.75 -3.95
N ILE A 99 9.89 -16.20 -5.20
CA ILE A 99 10.34 -17.57 -5.56
C ILE A 99 11.81 -17.79 -5.19
N ASN A 100 12.66 -16.80 -5.44
CA ASN A 100 14.08 -16.90 -5.10
C ASN A 100 14.29 -16.93 -3.58
N MET A 101 13.62 -16.02 -2.86
CA MET A 101 13.72 -15.94 -1.41
C MET A 101 13.22 -17.21 -0.72
N LEU A 102 12.09 -17.77 -1.15
CA LEU A 102 11.59 -19.03 -0.59
C LEU A 102 12.51 -20.23 -0.85
N LYS A 103 13.16 -20.30 -2.01
CA LYS A 103 14.17 -21.35 -2.28
C LYS A 103 15.36 -21.26 -1.33
N GLU A 104 15.73 -20.06 -0.91
CA GLU A 104 16.85 -19.82 0.02
C GLU A 104 16.44 -20.03 1.48
N GLN A 105 15.30 -19.46 1.90
CA GLN A 105 14.88 -19.44 3.30
C GLN A 105 14.16 -20.73 3.73
N CYS A 106 13.47 -21.41 2.80
CA CYS A 106 12.73 -22.65 3.04
C CYS A 106 13.20 -23.79 2.11
N PRO A 107 14.47 -24.21 2.20
CA PRO A 107 15.11 -25.04 1.17
C PRO A 107 14.54 -26.47 1.06
N HIS A 108 13.82 -26.95 2.08
CA HIS A 108 13.37 -28.34 2.16
C HIS A 108 11.93 -28.51 2.62
N GLN A 109 11.24 -27.45 3.06
CA GLN A 109 9.91 -27.54 3.63
C GLN A 109 8.87 -27.73 2.53
N LYS A 110 7.88 -28.60 2.77
CA LYS A 110 6.74 -28.81 1.85
C LYS A 110 5.67 -27.74 1.93
N GLU A 111 5.84 -26.75 2.80
CA GLU A 111 4.96 -25.59 2.83
C GLU A 111 5.72 -24.35 3.28
N ALA A 112 5.34 -23.20 2.74
CA ALA A 112 5.79 -21.92 3.21
C ALA A 112 4.81 -20.82 2.81
N ASP A 113 4.79 -19.76 3.62
CA ASP A 113 4.11 -18.51 3.33
C ASP A 113 5.14 -17.36 3.38
N GLU A 114 5.08 -16.45 2.43
CA GLU A 114 5.97 -15.29 2.37
C GLU A 114 5.21 -14.03 1.97
N TRP A 115 5.55 -12.93 2.63
CA TRP A 115 4.99 -11.62 2.37
C TRP A 115 6.09 -10.63 2.02
N TYR A 116 5.85 -9.92 0.93
CA TYR A 116 6.47 -8.66 0.56
C TYR A 116 5.44 -7.54 0.72
N GLN A 117 5.86 -6.28 0.62
CA GLN A 117 4.91 -5.17 0.59
C GLN A 117 3.97 -5.27 -0.61
N GLU A 118 4.46 -5.78 -1.73
CA GLU A 118 3.82 -5.84 -3.04
C GLU A 118 3.07 -7.13 -3.28
N CYS A 119 3.47 -8.27 -2.70
CA CYS A 119 2.79 -9.55 -2.92
C CYS A 119 2.93 -10.54 -1.76
N LEU A 120 2.08 -11.56 -1.79
CA LEU A 120 2.11 -12.76 -0.96
C LEU A 120 2.37 -13.97 -1.87
N LEU A 121 3.31 -14.84 -1.52
CA LEU A 121 3.50 -16.14 -2.16
C LEU A 121 3.30 -17.26 -1.13
N ARG A 122 2.57 -18.30 -1.53
CA ARG A 122 2.33 -19.47 -0.70
C ARG A 122 2.54 -20.74 -1.50
N TYR A 123 3.12 -21.76 -0.87
CA TYR A 123 3.07 -23.12 -1.39
C TYR A 123 2.80 -24.12 -0.27
N SER A 124 2.16 -25.25 -0.60
CA SER A 124 1.91 -26.33 0.33
C SER A 124 1.71 -27.67 -0.41
N ASN A 125 1.90 -28.78 0.31
CA ASN A 125 1.45 -30.11 -0.09
C ASN A 125 -0.04 -30.37 0.24
N THR A 126 -0.72 -29.40 0.85
CA THR A 126 -2.17 -29.44 1.13
C THR A 126 -2.90 -28.34 0.35
N SER A 127 -4.20 -28.50 0.13
CA SER A 127 -4.97 -27.53 -0.63
C SER A 127 -5.01 -26.17 0.08
N ILE A 128 -4.56 -25.12 -0.61
CA ILE A 128 -4.56 -23.74 -0.14
C ILE A 128 -5.53 -22.83 -0.91
N LEU A 129 -6.13 -23.35 -2.00
CA LEU A 129 -7.14 -22.64 -2.78
C LEU A 129 -8.54 -22.87 -2.21
N ASN A 130 -9.39 -21.86 -2.31
CA ASN A 130 -10.75 -21.81 -1.79
C ASN A 130 -10.84 -22.12 -0.28
N THR A 131 -9.73 -21.97 0.43
CA THR A 131 -9.56 -22.40 1.83
C THR A 131 -9.16 -21.21 2.67
N LEU A 132 -9.97 -20.91 3.69
CA LEU A 132 -9.67 -19.82 4.64
C LEU A 132 -8.54 -20.26 5.57
N VAL A 133 -7.39 -19.61 5.45
CA VAL A 133 -6.22 -19.83 6.31
C VAL A 133 -5.85 -18.51 6.98
N THR A 134 -5.93 -18.47 8.31
CA THR A 134 -5.65 -17.25 9.09
C THR A 134 -4.35 -17.29 9.87
N GLU A 135 -3.65 -18.42 9.87
CA GLU A 135 -2.36 -18.61 10.54
C GLU A 135 -1.33 -19.17 9.55
N PRO A 136 -0.04 -18.76 9.65
CA PRO A 136 0.51 -17.91 10.70
C PRO A 136 0.11 -16.43 10.56
N THR A 137 -0.11 -15.77 11.70
CA THR A 137 -0.30 -14.32 11.76
C THR A 137 1.04 -13.62 12.00
N ARG A 138 1.34 -12.60 11.19
CA ARG A 138 2.46 -11.68 11.43
C ARG A 138 1.95 -10.26 11.58
N MET A 139 2.50 -9.56 12.55
CA MET A 139 2.06 -8.21 12.90
C MET A 139 3.25 -7.28 13.02
N HIS A 140 3.09 -6.07 12.51
CA HIS A 140 4.05 -4.98 12.67
C HIS A 140 3.30 -3.75 13.18
N SER A 141 3.96 -2.93 13.99
CA SER A 141 3.38 -1.71 14.54
C SER A 141 4.30 -0.52 14.37
N GLY A 142 3.69 0.63 14.11
CA GLY A 142 4.37 1.89 13.91
C GLY A 142 4.68 2.62 15.23
N THR A 143 4.86 3.94 15.11
CA THR A 143 5.18 4.80 16.24
C THR A 143 3.95 5.06 17.11
N VAL A 144 4.16 5.58 18.33
CA VAL A 144 3.07 5.92 19.24
C VAL A 144 2.34 7.18 18.75
N ALA A 145 1.02 7.14 18.73
CA ALA A 145 0.19 8.31 18.42
C ALA A 145 0.15 9.29 19.61
N SER A 146 0.13 10.59 19.32
CA SER A 146 0.03 11.65 20.34
C SER A 146 -1.31 11.59 21.10
N ASP A 147 -2.42 11.40 20.38
CA ASP A 147 -3.74 11.12 20.96
C ASP A 147 -4.16 9.69 20.61
N LYS A 148 -3.88 8.75 21.51
CA LYS A 148 -4.16 7.32 21.32
C LYS A 148 -5.66 7.02 21.25
N ALA A 149 -6.47 7.72 22.05
CA ALA A 149 -7.89 7.42 22.18
C ALA A 149 -8.64 7.84 20.92
N GLN A 150 -8.46 9.09 20.49
CA GLN A 150 -9.08 9.57 19.25
C GLN A 150 -8.53 8.83 18.04
N PHE A 151 -7.23 8.52 18.00
CA PHE A 151 -6.65 7.75 16.88
C PHE A 151 -7.29 6.37 16.76
N ASN A 152 -7.44 5.66 17.87
CA ASN A 152 -8.06 4.34 17.88
C ASN A 152 -9.54 4.40 17.47
N GLN A 153 -10.27 5.46 17.84
CA GLN A 153 -11.66 5.65 17.42
C GLN A 153 -11.75 5.86 15.91
N ASP A 154 -11.00 6.83 15.39
CA ASP A 154 -10.95 7.12 13.95
C ASP A 154 -10.55 5.90 13.12
N LEU A 155 -9.57 5.14 13.61
CA LEU A 155 -9.12 3.91 12.96
C LEU A 155 -10.23 2.87 12.90
N ARG A 156 -11.00 2.65 13.99
CA ARG A 156 -12.11 1.68 13.98
C ARG A 156 -13.16 2.05 12.95
N ASP A 157 -13.58 3.32 12.96
CA ASP A 157 -14.60 3.82 12.04
C ASP A 157 -14.13 3.68 10.58
N MET A 158 -12.86 3.96 10.30
CA MET A 158 -12.27 3.74 8.98
C MET A 158 -12.26 2.26 8.57
N LEU A 159 -11.79 1.37 9.46
CA LEU A 159 -11.64 -0.06 9.17
C LEU A 159 -12.99 -0.74 8.91
N ASP A 160 -14.05 -0.34 9.62
CA ASP A 160 -15.40 -0.88 9.41
C ASP A 160 -15.95 -0.53 8.02
N ASN A 161 -15.80 0.73 7.58
CA ASN A 161 -16.19 1.16 6.24
C ASN A 161 -15.32 0.50 5.15
N LEU A 162 -14.02 0.40 5.40
CA LEU A 162 -13.06 -0.21 4.48
C LEU A 162 -13.33 -1.70 4.27
N LYS A 163 -13.66 -2.44 5.34
CA LYS A 163 -13.96 -3.87 5.30
C LYS A 163 -15.12 -4.18 4.34
N ALA A 164 -16.18 -3.38 4.38
CA ALA A 164 -17.34 -3.58 3.51
C ALA A 164 -16.97 -3.55 2.00
N GLN A 165 -16.09 -2.62 1.61
CA GLN A 165 -15.58 -2.53 0.23
C GLN A 165 -14.64 -3.70 -0.10
N ALA A 166 -13.71 -4.03 0.81
CA ALA A 166 -12.75 -5.12 0.61
C ALA A 166 -13.43 -6.50 0.50
N ILE A 167 -14.57 -6.72 1.13
CA ILE A 167 -15.33 -7.97 0.99
C ILE A 167 -15.84 -8.18 -0.44
N GLN A 168 -16.37 -7.10 -1.04
CA GLN A 168 -16.95 -7.12 -2.38
C GLN A 168 -15.89 -7.17 -3.46
N GLN A 169 -14.89 -6.30 -3.37
CA GLN A 169 -13.86 -6.12 -4.40
C GLN A 169 -12.61 -6.97 -4.17
N LYS A 170 -12.53 -7.70 -3.04
CA LYS A 170 -11.34 -8.41 -2.55
C LYS A 170 -10.12 -7.52 -2.26
N PHE A 171 -10.24 -6.23 -2.52
CA PHE A 171 -9.25 -5.19 -2.27
C PHE A 171 -9.97 -3.86 -2.06
N ALA A 172 -9.55 -3.08 -1.08
CA ALA A 172 -10.00 -1.70 -0.94
C ALA A 172 -8.95 -0.86 -0.22
N THR A 173 -9.01 0.44 -0.45
CA THR A 173 -8.19 1.45 0.22
C THR A 173 -9.06 2.54 0.84
N ALA A 174 -8.60 3.12 1.93
CA ALA A 174 -9.26 4.22 2.61
C ALA A 174 -8.31 5.38 2.86
N LYS A 175 -8.86 6.58 2.87
CA LYS A 175 -8.24 7.80 3.37
C LYS A 175 -9.22 8.45 4.35
N GLN A 176 -8.77 8.70 5.57
CA GLN A 176 -9.53 9.46 6.56
C GLN A 176 -8.73 10.69 6.96
N THR A 177 -9.28 11.87 6.69
CA THR A 177 -8.64 13.15 7.00
C THR A 177 -9.37 13.85 8.14
N THR A 178 -8.64 14.16 9.19
CA THR A 178 -9.07 15.03 10.29
C THR A 178 -8.25 16.32 10.27
N GLN A 179 -8.52 17.24 11.21
CA GLN A 179 -7.81 18.52 11.27
C GLN A 179 -6.29 18.36 11.46
N ASP A 180 -5.86 17.33 12.19
CA ASP A 180 -4.47 17.18 12.64
C ASP A 180 -3.72 16.04 11.94
N ARG A 181 -4.42 15.17 11.20
CA ARG A 181 -3.82 13.98 10.58
C ARG A 181 -4.61 13.46 9.40
N THR A 182 -3.93 12.66 8.59
CA THR A 182 -4.55 11.76 7.63
C THR A 182 -4.16 10.33 7.96
N ILE A 183 -5.12 9.41 7.94
CA ILE A 183 -4.91 7.97 8.08
C ILE A 183 -5.20 7.31 6.73
N TYR A 184 -4.28 6.48 6.28
CA TYR A 184 -4.41 5.66 5.09
C TYR A 184 -4.65 4.21 5.53
N GLY A 185 -5.60 3.53 4.91
CA GLY A 185 -5.95 2.13 5.20
C GLY A 185 -5.99 1.28 3.94
N LEU A 186 -5.66 0.00 4.06
CA LEU A 186 -5.76 -0.99 3.00
C LEU A 186 -6.19 -2.33 3.59
N MET A 187 -7.16 -2.97 2.94
CA MET A 187 -7.56 -4.35 3.23
C MET A 187 -7.62 -5.14 1.93
N GLN A 188 -7.17 -6.39 1.99
CA GLN A 188 -7.18 -7.28 0.84
C GLN A 188 -7.38 -8.72 1.26
N CYS A 189 -8.17 -9.47 0.49
CA CYS A 189 -8.38 -10.91 0.62
C CYS A 189 -7.85 -11.62 -0.62
N THR A 190 -7.50 -12.91 -0.49
CA THR A 190 -7.25 -13.73 -1.67
C THR A 190 -8.55 -13.90 -2.48
N PRO A 191 -8.53 -13.71 -3.83
CA PRO A 191 -9.74 -13.72 -4.64
C PRO A 191 -10.53 -15.03 -4.68
N ASP A 192 -9.90 -16.15 -4.33
CA ASP A 192 -10.50 -17.48 -4.25
C ASP A 192 -11.48 -17.64 -3.07
N LEU A 193 -11.55 -16.67 -2.16
CA LEU A 193 -12.45 -16.73 -1.01
C LEU A 193 -13.83 -16.14 -1.29
N SER A 194 -14.85 -16.82 -0.76
CA SER A 194 -16.20 -16.26 -0.68
C SER A 194 -16.23 -14.95 0.12
N SER A 195 -17.27 -14.14 -0.05
CA SER A 195 -17.45 -12.90 0.72
C SER A 195 -17.47 -13.15 2.23
N THR A 196 -18.09 -14.24 2.69
CA THR A 196 -18.11 -14.63 4.11
C THR A 196 -16.71 -14.99 4.61
N GLN A 197 -15.95 -15.80 3.87
CA GLN A 197 -14.58 -16.15 4.25
C GLN A 197 -13.66 -14.93 4.28
N CYS A 198 -13.80 -14.02 3.32
CA CYS A 198 -13.06 -12.75 3.31
C CYS A 198 -13.42 -11.89 4.53
N SER A 199 -14.71 -11.72 4.84
CA SER A 199 -15.16 -11.00 6.05
C SER A 199 -14.51 -11.60 7.30
N ASN A 200 -14.61 -12.92 7.48
CA ASN A 200 -14.06 -13.61 8.63
C ASN A 200 -12.53 -13.44 8.76
N CYS A 201 -11.81 -13.40 7.63
CA CYS A 201 -10.37 -13.15 7.66
C CYS A 201 -10.05 -11.71 8.10
N LEU A 202 -10.77 -10.73 7.53
CA LEU A 202 -10.59 -9.32 7.86
C LEU A 202 -11.01 -9.01 9.30
N ASP A 203 -12.07 -9.63 9.80
CA ASP A 203 -12.49 -9.53 11.21
C ASP A 203 -11.38 -10.02 12.13
N LYS A 204 -10.81 -11.20 11.86
CA LYS A 204 -9.65 -11.71 12.61
C LYS A 204 -8.44 -10.79 12.51
N ALA A 205 -8.22 -10.12 11.37
CA ALA A 205 -7.14 -9.15 11.23
C ALA A 205 -7.39 -7.88 12.07
N ILE A 206 -8.64 -7.40 12.14
CA ILE A 206 -9.05 -6.28 12.99
C ILE A 206 -8.93 -6.65 14.48
N GLU A 207 -9.30 -7.87 14.87
CA GLU A 207 -9.16 -8.39 16.24
C GLU A 207 -7.70 -8.43 16.72
N ASN A 208 -6.72 -8.47 15.80
CA ASN A 208 -5.30 -8.39 16.13
C ASN A 208 -4.80 -6.96 16.43
N ILE A 209 -5.52 -5.92 15.99
CA ILE A 209 -5.12 -4.51 16.13
C ILE A 209 -4.91 -4.10 17.60
N PRO A 210 -5.81 -4.44 18.55
CA PRO A 210 -5.58 -4.11 19.97
C PRO A 210 -4.27 -4.70 20.53
N THR A 211 -3.80 -5.83 19.99
CA THR A 211 -2.62 -6.53 20.48
C THR A 211 -1.33 -5.90 19.96
N CYS A 212 -1.23 -5.65 18.65
CA CYS A 212 0.02 -5.12 18.06
C CYS A 212 0.08 -3.60 18.05
N CYS A 213 -1.07 -2.95 17.86
CA CYS A 213 -1.14 -1.68 17.14
C CYS A 213 -2.05 -0.64 17.83
N SER A 214 -2.54 -0.93 19.03
CA SER A 214 -3.34 0.01 19.82
C SER A 214 -2.55 1.29 20.14
N GLY A 215 -3.12 2.44 19.79
CA GLY A 215 -2.51 3.75 19.99
C GLY A 215 -1.24 3.96 19.15
N ARG A 216 -1.09 3.24 18.03
CA ARG A 216 0.03 3.36 17.09
C ARG A 216 -0.43 4.08 15.82
N THR A 217 0.44 4.89 15.25
CA THR A 217 0.21 5.65 13.99
C THR A 217 0.28 4.77 12.75
N GLY A 218 0.69 3.52 12.90
CA GLY A 218 0.67 2.52 11.84
C GLY A 218 0.58 1.10 12.39
N GLY A 219 0.12 0.19 11.55
CA GLY A 219 0.02 -1.22 11.88
C GLY A 219 -0.24 -2.05 10.63
N GLN A 220 0.36 -3.24 10.61
CA GLN A 220 0.19 -4.22 9.55
C GLN A 220 -0.13 -5.57 10.17
N VAL A 221 -1.16 -6.24 9.67
CA VAL A 221 -1.53 -7.61 10.01
C VAL A 221 -1.52 -8.42 8.72
N LEU A 222 -0.64 -9.41 8.66
CA LEU A 222 -0.42 -10.29 7.54
C LEU A 222 -0.93 -11.68 7.92
N LYS A 223 -1.87 -12.18 7.11
CA LYS A 223 -2.40 -13.54 7.21
C LYS A 223 -2.31 -14.21 5.83
N PRO A 224 -2.38 -15.54 5.76
CA PRO A 224 -2.25 -16.23 4.47
C PRO A 224 -3.46 -16.07 3.52
N SER A 225 -4.60 -15.60 4.04
CA SER A 225 -5.83 -15.33 3.27
C SER A 225 -6.21 -13.85 3.16
N CYS A 226 -5.59 -12.98 3.95
CA CYS A 226 -5.88 -11.54 3.91
C CYS A 226 -4.77 -10.71 4.56
N ARG A 227 -4.78 -9.40 4.29
CA ARG A 227 -3.93 -8.42 4.95
C ARG A 227 -4.70 -7.15 5.31
N LEU A 228 -4.24 -6.50 6.36
CA LEU A 228 -4.68 -5.19 6.82
C LEU A 228 -3.44 -4.33 7.03
N ARG A 229 -3.40 -3.12 6.46
CA ARG A 229 -2.37 -2.12 6.77
C ARG A 229 -3.03 -0.76 6.99
N PHE A 230 -2.57 -0.03 7.98
CA PHE A 230 -2.91 1.38 8.15
C PHE A 230 -1.67 2.16 8.56
N GLU A 231 -1.53 3.41 8.09
CA GLU A 231 -0.44 4.33 8.45
C GLU A 231 -0.88 5.79 8.29
N ILE A 232 -0.15 6.73 8.87
CA ILE A 232 -0.36 8.17 8.67
C ILE A 232 0.34 8.75 7.42
N GLY A 233 1.17 7.94 6.75
CA GLY A 233 1.79 8.28 5.47
C GLY A 233 1.13 7.51 4.32
N PRO A 234 1.09 8.07 3.10
CA PRO A 234 0.60 7.34 1.93
C PRO A 234 1.53 6.16 1.61
N PHE A 235 0.95 4.99 1.33
CA PHE A 235 1.69 3.76 1.00
C PHE A 235 1.08 2.94 -0.14
N TYR A 236 0.01 3.46 -0.76
CA TYR A 236 -0.66 2.87 -1.91
C TYR A 236 -0.87 3.93 -2.99
N ASP A 237 -1.01 3.48 -4.23
CA ASP A 237 -1.29 4.34 -5.38
C ASP A 237 -2.79 4.37 -5.71
N GLY A 238 -3.22 5.43 -6.42
CA GLY A 238 -4.59 5.58 -6.91
C GLY A 238 -5.58 6.26 -5.96
N THR A 239 -6.84 6.33 -6.40
CA THR A 239 -7.93 6.96 -5.65
C THR A 239 -8.45 6.01 -4.57
N PRO A 240 -8.65 6.46 -3.32
CA PRO A 240 -9.18 5.61 -2.26
C PRO A 240 -10.61 5.14 -2.56
N SER A 241 -10.91 3.89 -2.21
CA SER A 241 -12.29 3.35 -2.26
C SER A 241 -13.21 4.03 -1.25
N VAL A 242 -12.65 4.49 -0.13
CA VAL A 242 -13.36 5.18 0.96
C VAL A 242 -12.61 6.48 1.29
N ASP A 243 -13.26 7.63 1.12
CA ASP A 243 -12.72 8.93 1.53
C ASP A 243 -13.60 9.53 2.64
N ILE A 244 -13.08 9.57 3.86
CA ILE A 244 -13.78 10.09 5.04
C ILE A 244 -13.18 11.44 5.39
N GLN A 245 -14.02 12.47 5.32
CA GLN A 245 -13.69 13.80 5.82
C GLN A 245 -14.44 14.02 7.12
N THR A 246 -13.72 14.15 8.24
CA THR A 246 -14.35 14.54 9.50
C THR A 246 -14.54 16.07 9.48
N PRO A 247 -15.77 16.59 9.57
CA PRO A 247 -15.99 18.02 9.66
C PRO A 247 -15.28 18.58 10.89
N SER A 248 -14.54 19.67 10.73
CA SER A 248 -14.02 20.45 11.87
C SER A 248 -15.17 20.77 12.82
N ALA A 249 -14.97 20.55 14.12
CA ALA A 249 -15.92 21.01 15.13
C ALA A 249 -16.23 22.50 14.87
N LYS A 250 -17.53 22.81 14.86
CA LYS A 250 -18.16 24.12 14.60
C LYS A 250 -17.20 25.30 14.71
N GLN A 251 -17.01 26.01 13.61
CA GLN A 251 -16.71 27.44 13.68
C GLN A 251 -17.78 28.07 14.61
N PRO A 252 -17.40 28.85 15.64
CA PRO A 252 -18.38 29.52 16.48
C PRO A 252 -19.36 30.25 15.57
N PRO A 253 -20.69 30.20 15.82
CA PRO A 253 -21.62 30.99 15.03
C PRO A 253 -21.07 32.41 15.00
N ALA A 254 -20.91 32.97 13.81
CA ALA A 254 -20.42 34.32 13.61
C ALA A 254 -21.24 35.22 14.53
N GLY A 255 -20.64 35.59 15.67
CA GLY A 255 -21.24 36.54 16.57
C GLY A 255 -21.48 37.78 15.73
N LYS A 256 -22.74 38.18 15.57
CA LYS A 256 -23.08 39.44 14.92
C LYS A 256 -22.24 40.50 15.62
N LEU A 257 -21.20 40.98 14.94
CA LEU A 257 -20.50 42.19 15.32
C LEU A 257 -21.57 43.27 15.32
N ARG A 258 -22.01 43.62 16.52
CA ARG A 258 -22.94 44.71 16.74
C ARG A 258 -22.09 45.96 16.52
N THR A 259 -22.08 46.45 15.29
CA THR A 259 -21.42 47.71 14.93
C THR A 259 -22.14 48.84 15.65
N THR A 260 -21.71 49.14 16.87
CA THR A 260 -22.10 50.37 17.54
C THR A 260 -21.35 51.50 16.84
N PHE A 261 -22.04 52.24 15.97
CA PHE A 261 -21.53 53.49 15.41
C PHE A 261 -21.35 54.49 16.56
N ALA A 262 -20.14 54.58 17.10
CA ALA A 262 -19.72 55.72 17.89
C ALA A 262 -19.35 56.84 16.92
N TYR A 263 -20.25 57.83 16.78
CA TYR A 263 -19.95 59.08 16.10
C TYR A 263 -18.92 59.85 16.93
N PHE A 264 -17.64 59.75 16.57
CA PHE A 264 -16.64 60.72 17.02
C PHE A 264 -16.65 61.90 16.04
N TRP A 265 -17.15 63.03 16.53
CA TRP A 265 -16.92 64.33 15.92
C TRP A 265 -15.46 64.70 16.19
N ILE A 266 -14.65 64.81 15.13
CA ILE A 266 -13.35 65.47 15.19
C ILE A 266 -13.46 66.70 14.30
N ASP A 267 -13.33 67.86 14.94
CA ASP A 267 -13.35 69.16 14.31
C ASP A 267 -12.21 69.35 13.31
N ASN A 268 -12.55 70.04 12.22
CA ASN A 268 -11.68 70.53 11.15
C ASN A 268 -10.48 71.32 11.68
N ALA A 269 -9.27 70.93 11.27
CA ALA A 269 -8.27 71.80 10.63
C ALA A 269 -6.94 71.05 10.53
N ILE A 270 -6.54 70.69 9.31
CA ILE A 270 -5.27 71.06 8.68
C ILE A 270 -5.32 70.52 7.26
N CYS A 271 -5.54 71.47 6.36
CA CYS A 271 -5.51 71.34 4.92
C CYS A 271 -4.04 71.25 4.47
N ASN A 272 -3.81 70.56 3.34
CA ASN A 272 -2.69 70.74 2.41
C ASN A 272 -1.26 70.61 2.97
N MET A 273 -0.59 69.48 2.69
CA MET A 273 0.78 69.56 2.13
C MET A 273 1.46 68.26 1.64
N PHE A 274 0.85 67.08 1.62
CA PHE A 274 1.61 65.88 1.18
C PHE A 274 0.80 64.93 0.30
N ASN A 275 0.55 65.39 -0.93
CA ASN A 275 0.12 64.50 -2.00
C ASN A 275 0.79 64.95 -3.30
N PHE A 276 2.09 64.67 -3.49
CA PHE A 276 2.72 64.81 -4.83
C PHE A 276 4.07 64.12 -5.06
N PHE A 277 4.56 63.21 -4.21
CA PHE A 277 5.95 62.68 -4.38
C PHE A 277 6.16 61.17 -4.46
N TYR A 278 5.13 60.32 -4.38
CA TYR A 278 5.35 58.86 -4.36
C TYR A 278 5.05 58.11 -5.67
N PHE A 279 4.63 58.80 -6.74
CA PHE A 279 4.22 58.15 -7.99
C PHE A 279 5.17 58.30 -9.19
N LEU A 280 6.42 58.76 -9.01
CA LEU A 280 7.36 58.98 -10.12
C LEU A 280 8.83 58.57 -9.88
N PHE A 281 9.13 57.57 -9.05
CA PHE A 281 10.55 57.19 -8.81
C PHE A 281 10.97 55.72 -8.87
N PHE A 282 10.16 54.81 -9.44
CA PHE A 282 10.67 53.48 -9.78
C PHE A 282 10.22 53.02 -11.17
N CYS A 283 10.64 53.79 -12.19
CA CYS A 283 10.69 53.32 -13.58
C CYS A 283 11.84 54.03 -14.29
N SER A 284 13.09 53.68 -13.96
CA SER A 284 14.29 53.98 -14.78
C SER A 284 15.58 53.54 -14.07
N SER A 285 15.91 52.25 -14.13
CA SER A 285 17.30 51.79 -14.07
C SER A 285 17.36 50.27 -14.18
N TRP A 286 17.34 49.74 -15.41
CA TRP A 286 18.04 48.50 -15.76
C TRP A 286 18.24 48.50 -17.28
N HIS A 287 19.18 49.34 -17.73
CA HIS A 287 19.88 49.18 -19.00
C HIS A 287 21.36 49.49 -18.75
N ARG A 288 22.13 48.43 -18.57
CA ARG A 288 23.54 48.32 -18.94
C ARG A 288 23.89 46.85 -19.06
#